data_AF-A0A7Y8DDM3-F1
#
_entry.id   AF-A0A7Y8DDM3-F1
#
_cell.length_a   1.000
_cell.length_b   1.000
_cell.length_c   1.000
_cell.angle_alpha   90.00
_cell.angle_beta   90.00
_cell.angle_gamma   90.00
#
_symmetry.space_group_name_H-M   'P 1'
#
loop_
_entity.id
_entity.type
_entity.pdbx_description
1 polymer ?
#
loop_
_entity_poly.entity_id
_entity_poly.type
_entity_poly.pdbx_seq_one_letter_code
_entity_poly.pdbx_strand_id
1 'polypeptide(L)'
;MSLQLADAEVGDISDIINTELYPIHDSGHVQLQALIEHARAELAEDGCCLLKNFLRPAALEQARLEGLALSGKTFFSVRKVNAYFTEDDTSLPQDDPRRTFMERTSGFVTRDMIAPDAIIHRLYVSPMMKRFIGACLNEPEIFEYADPFAGLVINVMPDGTEQPWHFDTNEFIVSMMTQKPEAGGLFEYAPMIRSRTQENLGAVGKVVRGEDRSRVQELELNPGDLQIFKGRFSVHRVTRVEGATERNTAIFAYSEKPGIIGRAQRTKQLYGRLSEAHLQAERNLVRSDQLLD
;
A
#
# COMPACT_ATOMS: atom_id res chain seq x y z
N MET A 1 1.46 32.09 -0.81
CA MET A 1 2.13 31.20 -1.78
C MET A 1 1.12 30.86 -2.87
N SER A 2 1.56 30.72 -4.12
CA SER A 2 0.70 30.20 -5.19
C SER A 2 0.32 28.75 -4.86
N LEU A 3 -0.95 28.39 -5.06
CA LEU A 3 -1.37 27.00 -4.98
C LEU A 3 -0.64 26.18 -6.04
N GLN A 4 -0.07 25.03 -5.67
CA GLN A 4 0.57 24.11 -6.60
C GLN A 4 -0.31 22.86 -6.72
N LEU A 5 -0.71 22.54 -7.94
CA LEU A 5 -1.52 21.36 -8.23
C LEU A 5 -0.61 20.17 -8.56
N ALA A 6 -1.13 18.97 -8.35
CA ALA A 6 -0.59 17.74 -8.88
C ALA A 6 -0.55 17.82 -10.41
N ASP A 7 0.65 17.64 -10.95
CA ASP A 7 0.93 17.72 -12.38
C ASP A 7 1.80 16.52 -12.76
N ALA A 8 1.29 15.70 -13.67
CA ALA A 8 1.99 14.50 -14.14
C ALA A 8 3.09 14.82 -15.16
N GLU A 9 3.17 16.06 -15.65
CA GLU A 9 4.20 16.56 -16.57
C GLU A 9 5.28 17.34 -15.81
N VAL A 10 4.88 18.11 -14.78
CA VAL A 10 5.80 18.88 -13.91
C VAL A 10 6.11 18.10 -12.63
N GLY A 11 7.31 17.54 -12.56
CA GLY A 11 7.68 16.58 -11.52
C GLY A 11 8.37 17.13 -10.27
N ASP A 12 8.58 18.44 -10.12
CA ASP A 12 9.32 18.94 -8.95
C ASP A 12 8.50 18.82 -7.66
N ILE A 13 9.07 18.06 -6.72
CA ILE A 13 8.55 17.77 -5.39
C ILE A 13 9.64 17.99 -4.32
N SER A 14 10.67 18.77 -4.66
CA SER A 14 11.78 19.09 -3.76
C SER A 14 11.35 19.91 -2.54
N ASP A 15 10.19 20.58 -2.61
CA ASP A 15 9.55 21.24 -1.47
C ASP A 15 8.87 20.25 -0.51
N ILE A 16 8.57 19.03 -0.97
CA ILE A 16 7.89 17.97 -0.21
C ILE A 16 8.89 16.99 0.39
N ILE A 17 9.89 16.56 -0.38
CA ILE A 17 10.81 15.48 -0.04
C ILE A 17 12.08 16.01 0.61
N ASN A 18 12.61 15.27 1.58
CA ASN A 18 13.91 15.52 2.18
C ASN A 18 15.04 15.24 1.18
N THR A 19 15.33 16.22 0.33
CA THR A 19 16.32 16.10 -0.76
C THR A 19 17.77 16.01 -0.30
N GLU A 20 18.06 16.32 0.97
CA GLU A 20 19.38 16.13 1.57
C GLU A 20 19.66 14.64 1.82
N LEU A 21 18.64 13.90 2.25
CA LEU A 21 18.71 12.45 2.41
C LEU A 21 18.43 11.72 1.10
N TYR A 22 17.50 12.23 0.29
CA TYR A 22 17.00 11.61 -0.93
C TYR A 22 17.12 12.57 -2.11
N PRO A 23 18.30 12.73 -2.73
CA PRO A 23 18.53 13.70 -3.81
C PRO A 23 17.90 13.26 -5.14
N ILE A 24 16.62 12.89 -5.15
CA ILE A 24 15.87 12.33 -6.29
C ILE A 24 15.68 13.32 -7.45
N HIS A 25 16.01 14.60 -7.25
CA HIS A 25 16.03 15.64 -8.28
C HIS A 25 17.28 15.55 -9.17
N ASP A 26 18.36 14.96 -8.66
CA ASP A 26 19.61 14.75 -9.38
C ASP A 26 19.85 13.25 -9.60
N SER A 27 19.43 12.77 -10.78
CA SER A 27 19.59 11.36 -11.17
C SER A 27 21.06 10.91 -11.21
N GLY A 28 22.01 11.83 -11.36
CA GLY A 28 23.45 11.53 -11.40
C GLY A 28 24.10 11.48 -10.02
N HIS A 29 23.37 11.82 -8.95
CA HIS A 29 23.94 11.95 -7.62
C HIS A 29 24.38 10.59 -7.05
N VAL A 30 25.64 10.48 -6.60
CA VAL A 30 26.23 9.23 -6.10
C VAL A 30 25.43 8.65 -4.93
N GLN A 31 24.97 9.50 -4.00
CA GLN A 31 24.11 9.07 -2.89
C GLN A 31 22.77 8.50 -3.36
N LEU A 32 22.17 9.06 -4.42
CA LEU A 32 20.92 8.52 -4.96
C LEU A 32 21.12 7.11 -5.51
N GLN A 33 22.21 6.90 -6.25
CA GLN A 33 22.55 5.59 -6.80
C GLN A 33 22.77 4.56 -5.68
N ALA A 34 23.48 4.94 -4.61
CA ALA A 34 23.68 4.08 -3.45
C ALA A 34 22.35 3.73 -2.74
N LEU A 35 21.42 4.69 -2.62
CA LEU A 35 20.09 4.48 -2.05
C LEU A 35 19.24 3.54 -2.90
N ILE A 36 19.30 3.65 -4.23
CA ILE A 36 18.61 2.76 -5.16
C ILE A 36 19.13 1.33 -5.00
N GLU A 37 20.45 1.14 -4.97
CA GLU A 37 21.05 -0.20 -4.79
C GLU A 37 20.72 -0.79 -3.41
N HIS A 38 20.72 0.02 -2.35
CA HIS A 38 20.27 -0.41 -1.04
C HIS A 38 18.80 -0.84 -1.05
N ALA A 39 17.90 -0.03 -1.64
CA ALA A 39 16.49 -0.37 -1.74
C ALA A 39 16.25 -1.67 -2.52
N ARG A 40 16.99 -1.88 -3.61
CA ARG A 40 16.95 -3.11 -4.41
C ARG A 40 17.36 -4.33 -3.58
N ALA A 41 18.42 -4.21 -2.77
CA ALA A 41 18.88 -5.29 -1.90
C ALA A 41 17.83 -5.65 -0.85
N GLU A 42 17.29 -4.68 -0.12
CA GLU A 42 16.24 -4.88 0.88
C GLU A 42 14.97 -5.50 0.27
N LEU A 43 14.55 -5.03 -0.91
CA LEU A 43 13.41 -5.58 -1.65
C LEU A 43 13.66 -6.97 -2.22
N ALA A 44 14.92 -7.37 -2.42
CA ALA A 44 15.27 -8.72 -2.87
C ALA A 44 15.35 -9.71 -1.70
N GLU A 45 15.85 -9.26 -0.55
CA GLU A 45 16.02 -10.08 0.65
C GLU A 45 14.72 -10.25 1.44
N ASP A 46 14.10 -9.13 1.84
CA ASP A 46 12.93 -9.12 2.75
C ASP A 46 11.62 -8.77 2.02
N GLY A 47 11.70 -8.30 0.78
CA GLY A 47 10.54 -7.81 0.05
C GLY A 47 9.96 -6.51 0.64
N CYS A 48 10.71 -5.82 1.51
CA CYS A 48 10.32 -4.55 2.11
C CYS A 48 11.54 -3.62 2.17
N CYS A 49 11.37 -2.36 1.79
CA CYS A 49 12.36 -1.32 2.00
C CYS A 49 11.69 -0.12 2.67
N LEU A 50 12.32 0.39 3.74
CA LEU A 50 11.85 1.56 4.48
C LEU A 50 12.84 2.72 4.35
N LEU A 51 12.37 3.82 3.78
CA LEU A 51 13.14 5.05 3.63
C LEU A 51 12.67 6.07 4.68
N LYS A 52 13.45 6.18 5.76
CA LYS A 52 13.09 6.98 6.94
C LYS A 52 13.17 8.49 6.69
N ASN A 53 12.29 9.27 7.30
CA ASN A 53 12.27 10.74 7.18
C ASN A 53 12.23 11.22 5.72
N PHE A 54 11.44 10.55 4.88
CA PHE A 54 11.35 10.84 3.45
C PHE A 54 10.68 12.19 3.19
N LEU A 55 9.62 12.50 3.94
CA LEU A 55 9.01 13.84 3.91
C LEU A 55 9.82 14.87 4.70
N ARG A 56 9.81 16.10 4.22
CA ARG A 56 10.20 17.26 5.03
C ARG A 56 9.18 17.46 6.16
N PRO A 57 9.60 17.98 7.34
CA PRO A 57 8.70 18.19 8.48
C PRO A 57 7.45 19.02 8.15
N ALA A 58 7.59 20.09 7.37
CA ALA A 58 6.46 20.93 6.97
C ALA A 58 5.47 20.20 6.05
N ALA A 59 5.97 19.38 5.13
CA ALA A 59 5.15 18.59 4.23
C ALA A 59 4.44 17.43 4.96
N LEU A 60 5.11 16.83 5.95
CA LEU A 60 4.49 15.84 6.84
C LEU A 60 3.32 16.43 7.63
N GLU A 61 3.50 17.60 8.25
CA GLU A 61 2.42 18.25 8.98
C GLU A 61 1.25 18.61 8.06
N GLN A 62 1.54 19.09 6.85
CA GLN A 62 0.51 19.34 5.85
C GLN A 62 -0.24 18.05 5.45
N ALA A 63 0.47 16.97 5.17
CA ALA A 63 -0.14 15.67 4.82
C ALA A 63 -0.99 15.10 5.97
N ARG A 64 -0.59 15.33 7.22
CA ARG A 64 -1.36 14.97 8.42
C ARG A 64 -2.67 15.75 8.50
N LEU A 65 -2.61 17.08 8.33
CA LEU A 65 -3.80 17.95 8.34
C LEU A 65 -4.78 17.63 7.21
N GLU A 66 -4.26 17.41 5.99
CA GLU A 66 -5.07 16.99 4.83
C GLU A 66 -5.74 15.64 5.06
N GLY A 67 -5.00 14.66 5.61
CA GLY A 67 -5.53 13.35 5.95
C GLY A 67 -6.65 13.43 6.98
N LEU A 68 -6.46 14.19 8.06
CA LEU A 68 -7.48 14.39 9.10
C LEU A 68 -8.73 15.09 8.56
N ALA A 69 -8.58 16.05 7.65
CA ALA A 69 -9.72 16.73 7.02
C ALA A 69 -10.53 15.79 6.10
N LEU A 70 -9.91 14.73 5.60
CA LEU A 70 -10.53 13.76 4.70
C LEU A 70 -11.05 12.51 5.42
N SER A 71 -10.57 12.19 6.63
CA SER A 71 -10.86 10.92 7.29
C SER A 71 -12.35 10.69 7.56
N GLY A 72 -13.12 11.75 7.80
CA GLY A 72 -14.59 11.68 7.92
C GLY A 72 -15.32 11.22 6.64
N LYS A 73 -14.66 11.22 5.47
CA LYS A 73 -15.20 10.71 4.19
C LYS A 73 -14.96 9.22 3.98
N THR A 74 -14.33 8.56 4.93
CA THR A 74 -13.92 7.15 4.82
C THR A 74 -15.13 6.24 4.66
N PHE A 75 -15.05 5.32 3.70
CA PHE A 75 -15.94 4.17 3.66
C PHE A 75 -15.36 3.04 4.51
N PHE A 76 -15.99 2.76 5.66
CA PHE A 76 -15.64 1.62 6.51
C PHE A 76 -16.41 0.37 6.10
N SER A 77 -15.71 -0.76 6.12
CA SER A 77 -16.32 -2.07 5.90
C SER A 77 -15.86 -3.05 6.96
N VAL A 78 -16.84 -3.67 7.65
CA VAL A 78 -16.62 -4.78 8.57
C VAL A 78 -17.01 -6.07 7.85
N ARG A 79 -16.05 -6.97 7.65
CA ARG A 79 -16.27 -8.25 6.94
C ARG A 79 -15.36 -9.34 7.49
N LYS A 80 -15.80 -10.59 7.39
CA LYS A 80 -14.92 -11.75 7.56
C LYS A 80 -14.22 -12.08 6.26
N VAL A 81 -12.90 -12.25 6.30
CA VAL A 81 -12.05 -12.54 5.14
C VAL A 81 -10.97 -13.54 5.52
N ASN A 82 -10.53 -14.36 4.58
CA ASN A 82 -9.29 -15.14 4.72
C ASN A 82 -8.12 -14.38 4.05
N ALA A 83 -6.90 -14.90 4.17
CA ALA A 83 -5.70 -14.26 3.64
C ALA A 83 -5.68 -14.07 2.11
N TYR A 84 -6.55 -14.77 1.38
CA TYR A 84 -6.66 -14.77 -0.07
C TYR A 84 -7.94 -14.08 -0.57
N PHE A 85 -8.78 -13.59 0.34
CA PHE A 85 -10.11 -13.03 0.04
C PHE A 85 -11.03 -13.94 -0.80
N THR A 86 -10.89 -15.26 -0.64
CA THR A 86 -11.79 -16.24 -1.28
C THR A 86 -13.03 -16.52 -0.44
N GLU A 87 -14.02 -17.15 -1.04
CA GLU A 87 -15.14 -17.76 -0.31
C GLU A 87 -14.68 -19.01 0.46
N ASP A 88 -15.50 -19.48 1.43
CA ASP A 88 -15.22 -20.73 2.13
C ASP A 88 -15.43 -21.92 1.19
N ASP A 89 -14.51 -22.88 1.23
CA ASP A 89 -14.62 -24.15 0.51
C ASP A 89 -14.56 -25.28 1.53
N THR A 90 -15.74 -25.84 1.84
CA THR A 90 -15.88 -26.89 2.84
C THR A 90 -15.23 -28.22 2.44
N SER A 91 -14.78 -28.37 1.20
CA SER A 91 -14.02 -29.55 0.75
C SER A 91 -12.55 -29.53 1.19
N LEU A 92 -12.03 -28.36 1.58
CA LEU A 92 -10.65 -28.20 2.05
C LEU A 92 -10.50 -28.59 3.53
N PRO A 93 -9.29 -29.00 3.96
CA PRO A 93 -8.97 -29.23 5.37
C PRO A 93 -9.34 -28.04 6.25
N GLN A 94 -9.77 -28.30 7.49
CA GLN A 94 -10.20 -27.24 8.41
C GLN A 94 -9.09 -26.26 8.78
N ASP A 95 -7.83 -26.72 8.74
CA ASP A 95 -6.62 -25.95 8.98
C ASP A 95 -6.03 -25.32 7.70
N ASP A 96 -6.73 -25.36 6.57
CA ASP A 96 -6.31 -24.63 5.37
C ASP A 96 -6.45 -23.11 5.62
N PRO A 97 -5.45 -22.26 5.28
CA PRO A 97 -5.54 -20.82 5.48
C PRO A 97 -6.72 -20.17 4.73
N ARG A 98 -7.20 -20.78 3.63
CA ARG A 98 -8.40 -20.32 2.91
C ARG A 98 -9.70 -20.53 3.69
N ARG A 99 -9.67 -21.35 4.74
CA ARG A 99 -10.79 -21.55 5.68
C ARG A 99 -10.61 -20.81 7.01
N THR A 100 -9.50 -20.11 7.19
CA THR A 100 -9.25 -19.29 8.38
C THR A 100 -9.76 -17.87 8.16
N PHE A 101 -10.99 -17.60 8.59
CA PHE A 101 -11.60 -16.27 8.46
C PHE A 101 -11.29 -15.38 9.66
N MET A 102 -10.80 -14.18 9.38
CA MET A 102 -10.50 -13.11 10.33
C MET A 102 -11.43 -11.92 10.09
N GLU A 103 -11.67 -11.12 11.12
CA GLU A 103 -12.40 -9.88 10.96
C GLU A 103 -11.50 -8.82 10.31
N ARG A 104 -12.07 -8.06 9.38
CA ARG A 104 -11.44 -6.89 8.76
C ARG A 104 -12.33 -5.70 9.01
N THR A 105 -11.76 -4.63 9.53
CA THR A 105 -12.48 -3.39 9.89
C THR A 105 -11.76 -2.16 9.35
N SER A 106 -11.30 -2.22 8.09
CA SER A 106 -10.45 -1.20 7.48
C SER A 106 -11.26 -0.26 6.59
N GLY A 107 -10.92 1.03 6.60
CA GLY A 107 -11.58 2.08 5.84
C GLY A 107 -10.65 2.79 4.88
N PHE A 108 -11.21 3.29 3.77
CA PHE A 108 -10.47 4.07 2.78
C PHE A 108 -11.20 5.35 2.35
N VAL A 109 -10.41 6.42 2.16
CA VAL A 109 -10.76 7.57 1.32
C VAL A 109 -10.16 7.32 -0.07
N THR A 110 -10.98 7.42 -1.11
CA THR A 110 -10.59 7.10 -2.51
C THR A 110 -10.00 8.30 -3.24
N ARG A 111 -9.25 8.04 -4.32
CA ARG A 111 -8.54 9.05 -5.12
C ARG A 111 -9.40 10.23 -5.56
N ASP A 112 -10.60 9.95 -6.04
CA ASP A 112 -11.55 10.97 -6.51
C ASP A 112 -12.06 11.91 -5.39
N MET A 113 -11.79 11.61 -4.12
CA MET A 113 -12.08 12.50 -2.98
C MET A 113 -10.87 13.33 -2.53
N ILE A 114 -9.68 13.04 -3.06
CA ILE A 114 -8.40 13.68 -2.70
C ILE A 114 -8.13 14.79 -3.70
N ALA A 115 -8.05 16.02 -3.18
CA ALA A 115 -7.85 17.20 -4.01
C ALA A 115 -6.50 17.17 -4.75
N PRO A 116 -6.41 17.74 -5.96
CA PRO A 116 -5.17 17.73 -6.74
C PRO A 116 -4.04 18.54 -6.10
N ASP A 117 -4.33 19.50 -5.23
CA ASP A 117 -3.34 20.26 -4.47
C ASP A 117 -2.81 19.55 -3.21
N ALA A 118 -3.41 18.43 -2.81
CA ALA A 118 -2.95 17.66 -1.66
C ALA A 118 -1.51 17.15 -1.87
N ILE A 119 -0.70 17.17 -0.81
CA ILE A 119 0.72 16.78 -0.86
C ILE A 119 0.87 15.35 -1.39
N ILE A 120 0.03 14.44 -0.93
CA ILE A 120 0.06 13.04 -1.38
C ILE A 120 -0.34 12.89 -2.85
N HIS A 121 -1.18 13.77 -3.39
CA HIS A 121 -1.54 13.75 -4.82
C HIS A 121 -0.38 14.26 -5.66
N ARG A 122 0.26 15.37 -5.25
CA ARG A 122 1.47 15.90 -5.89
C ARG A 122 2.60 14.87 -5.95
N LEU A 123 2.84 14.15 -4.85
CA LEU A 123 3.79 13.03 -4.80
C LEU A 123 3.40 11.92 -5.78
N TYR A 124 2.14 11.51 -5.75
CA TYR A 124 1.67 10.34 -6.49
C TYR A 124 1.90 10.47 -8.00
N VAL A 125 1.58 11.61 -8.58
CA VAL A 125 1.64 11.81 -10.04
C VAL A 125 3.02 12.25 -10.54
N SER A 126 3.90 12.70 -9.65
CA SER A 126 5.19 13.29 -10.02
C SER A 126 6.07 12.31 -10.80
N PRO A 127 6.57 12.71 -11.99
CA PRO A 127 7.62 11.98 -12.69
C PRO A 127 8.89 11.72 -11.87
N MET A 128 9.26 12.61 -10.93
CA MET A 128 10.42 12.38 -10.06
C MET A 128 10.17 11.20 -9.11
N MET A 129 8.99 11.15 -8.49
CA MET A 129 8.60 10.03 -7.63
C MET A 129 8.55 8.72 -8.42
N LYS A 130 7.88 8.70 -9.58
CA LYS A 130 7.77 7.48 -10.42
C LYS A 130 9.12 6.95 -10.86
N ARG A 131 10.04 7.82 -11.31
CA ARG A 131 11.40 7.41 -11.68
C ARG A 131 12.18 6.83 -10.51
N PHE A 132 12.07 7.44 -9.32
CA PHE A 132 12.75 6.95 -8.13
C PHE A 132 12.23 5.57 -7.70
N ILE A 133 10.90 5.42 -7.59
CA ILE A 133 10.27 4.14 -7.23
C ILE A 133 10.58 3.05 -8.28
N GLY A 134 10.47 3.37 -9.57
CA GLY A 134 10.83 2.44 -10.65
C GLY A 134 12.28 1.99 -10.53
N ALA A 135 13.21 2.92 -10.30
CA ALA A 135 14.62 2.59 -10.09
C ALA A 135 14.83 1.65 -8.89
N CYS A 136 14.19 1.91 -7.73
CA CYS A 136 14.25 1.04 -6.55
C CYS A 136 13.70 -0.37 -6.81
N LEU A 137 12.67 -0.49 -7.64
CA LEU A 137 12.07 -1.78 -8.04
C LEU A 137 12.84 -2.49 -9.16
N ASN A 138 13.83 -1.83 -9.76
CA ASN A 138 14.50 -2.25 -10.98
C ASN A 138 13.55 -2.35 -12.19
N GLU A 139 12.53 -1.50 -12.22
CA GLU A 139 11.60 -1.33 -13.33
C GLU A 139 11.97 -0.08 -14.14
N PRO A 140 12.11 -0.16 -15.46
CA PRO A 140 12.48 0.98 -16.30
C PRO A 140 11.40 2.07 -16.30
N GLU A 141 10.14 1.68 -16.11
CA GLU A 141 9.00 2.58 -16.07
C GLU A 141 7.89 1.98 -15.19
N ILE A 142 7.19 2.86 -14.47
CA ILE A 142 5.97 2.52 -13.74
C ILE A 142 4.90 3.56 -14.03
N PHE A 143 3.65 3.15 -13.94
CA PHE A 143 2.49 3.96 -14.26
C PHE A 143 1.61 4.13 -13.03
N GLU A 144 0.95 5.28 -12.89
CA GLU A 144 -0.18 5.40 -11.98
C GLU A 144 -1.22 4.34 -12.29
N TYR A 145 -1.80 3.73 -11.26
CA TYR A 145 -2.97 2.88 -11.40
C TYR A 145 -4.12 3.71 -11.99
N ALA A 146 -4.66 3.25 -13.12
CA ALA A 146 -5.67 3.99 -13.89
C ALA A 146 -7.06 3.96 -13.22
N ASP A 147 -7.23 3.11 -12.21
CA ASP A 147 -8.42 3.05 -11.39
C ASP A 147 -8.77 4.43 -10.78
N PRO A 148 -10.01 4.91 -10.96
CA PRO A 148 -10.41 6.23 -10.47
C PRO A 148 -10.51 6.30 -8.94
N PHE A 149 -10.52 5.18 -8.24
CA PHE A 149 -10.61 5.11 -6.78
C PHE A 149 -9.32 4.61 -6.15
N ALA A 150 -8.72 3.55 -6.69
CA ALA A 150 -7.64 2.80 -6.04
C ALA A 150 -6.23 3.34 -6.29
N GLY A 151 -6.04 4.28 -7.23
CA GLY A 151 -4.71 4.79 -7.56
C GLY A 151 -4.00 5.49 -6.40
N LEU A 152 -4.75 6.26 -5.62
CA LEU A 152 -4.26 6.95 -4.44
C LEU A 152 -5.34 6.88 -3.38
N VAL A 153 -5.05 6.27 -2.23
CA VAL A 153 -6.01 6.16 -1.15
C VAL A 153 -5.40 6.55 0.18
N ILE A 154 -6.24 7.01 1.11
CA ILE A 154 -5.86 7.13 2.52
C ILE A 154 -6.55 5.99 3.25
N ASN A 155 -5.77 5.08 3.80
CA ASN A 155 -6.27 4.10 4.76
C ASN A 155 -6.44 4.78 6.12
N VAL A 156 -7.66 4.73 6.65
CA VAL A 156 -8.05 5.34 7.91
C VAL A 156 -8.47 4.23 8.87
N MET A 157 -7.83 4.20 10.02
CA MET A 157 -8.00 3.15 11.02
C MET A 157 -8.15 3.79 12.43
N PRO A 158 -9.39 4.04 12.88
CA PRO A 158 -9.67 4.53 14.23
C PRO A 158 -9.51 3.43 15.29
N ASP A 159 -9.72 3.79 16.56
CA ASP A 159 -9.68 2.86 17.69
C ASP A 159 -10.43 1.55 17.41
N GLY A 160 -9.78 0.44 17.75
CA GLY A 160 -10.33 -0.88 17.64
C GLY A 160 -10.44 -1.45 16.22
N THR A 161 -9.83 -0.80 15.22
CA THR A 161 -9.78 -1.32 13.86
C THR A 161 -8.51 -2.09 13.55
N GLU A 162 -8.58 -3.10 12.67
CA GLU A 162 -7.45 -3.86 12.17
C GLU A 162 -7.59 -4.22 10.68
N GLN A 163 -6.46 -4.54 10.06
CA GLN A 163 -6.41 -5.14 8.74
C GLN A 163 -5.74 -6.52 8.89
N PRO A 164 -6.49 -7.62 8.79
CA PRO A 164 -5.98 -8.95 9.13
C PRO A 164 -4.95 -9.43 8.10
N TRP A 165 -4.36 -10.61 8.37
CA TRP A 165 -3.42 -11.24 7.45
C TRP A 165 -4.02 -11.36 6.05
N HIS A 166 -3.30 -10.85 5.05
CA HIS A 166 -3.68 -10.91 3.65
C HIS A 166 -2.47 -10.80 2.71
N PHE A 167 -2.71 -11.13 1.44
CA PHE A 167 -1.85 -10.78 0.32
C PHE A 167 -2.43 -9.61 -0.48
N ASP A 168 -1.54 -8.87 -1.14
CA ASP A 168 -1.92 -7.88 -2.15
C ASP A 168 -1.99 -8.50 -3.54
N THR A 169 -2.86 -7.95 -4.38
CA THR A 169 -2.95 -8.32 -5.79
C THR A 169 -1.85 -7.68 -6.64
N ASN A 170 -1.38 -6.50 -6.24
CA ASN A 170 -0.32 -5.78 -6.94
C ASN A 170 1.05 -6.35 -6.56
N GLU A 171 1.98 -6.40 -7.52
CA GLU A 171 3.34 -6.93 -7.29
C GLU A 171 4.06 -6.23 -6.14
N PHE A 172 3.83 -4.92 -6.00
CA PHE A 172 4.32 -4.10 -4.92
C PHE A 172 3.29 -3.03 -4.54
N ILE A 173 3.50 -2.43 -3.37
CA ILE A 173 2.76 -1.30 -2.86
C ILE A 173 3.73 -0.27 -2.30
N VAL A 174 3.41 1.01 -2.50
CA VAL A 174 4.16 2.11 -1.90
C VAL A 174 3.22 2.77 -0.89
N SER A 175 3.68 2.97 0.35
CA SER A 175 2.87 3.55 1.40
C SER A 175 3.64 4.54 2.27
N MET A 176 2.89 5.43 2.92
CA MET A 176 3.43 6.46 3.80
C MET A 176 2.44 6.74 4.92
N MET A 177 2.86 6.45 6.15
CA MET A 177 2.06 6.83 7.32
C MET A 177 2.07 8.36 7.45
N THR A 178 0.90 8.97 7.61
CA THR A 178 0.79 10.42 7.86
C THR A 178 0.36 10.72 9.29
N GLN A 179 -0.25 9.75 9.98
CA GLN A 179 -0.60 9.84 11.40
C GLN A 179 -0.41 8.47 12.07
N LYS A 180 0.41 8.43 13.13
CA LYS A 180 0.65 7.24 13.95
C LYS A 180 -0.39 7.20 15.08
N PRO A 181 -0.97 6.03 15.40
CA PRO A 181 -1.86 5.88 16.54
C PRO A 181 -1.07 5.90 17.87
N GLU A 182 -1.78 5.91 18.99
CA GLU A 182 -1.17 5.88 20.34
C GLU A 182 -0.54 4.52 20.65
N ALA A 183 -1.22 3.44 20.28
CA ALA A 183 -0.72 2.08 20.40
C ALA A 183 -1.28 1.17 19.29
N GLY A 184 -0.66 0.00 19.12
CA GLY A 184 -1.03 -0.94 18.07
C GLY A 184 -0.84 -0.36 16.67
N GLY A 185 -1.65 -0.81 15.70
CA GLY A 185 -1.52 -0.36 14.30
C GLY A 185 -0.17 -0.72 13.65
N LEU A 186 0.49 -1.75 14.18
CA LEU A 186 1.81 -2.22 13.78
C LEU A 186 1.71 -2.96 12.46
N PHE A 187 2.66 -2.73 11.56
CA PHE A 187 2.76 -3.48 10.32
C PHE A 187 3.54 -4.76 10.56
N GLU A 188 2.89 -5.91 10.44
CA GLU A 188 3.52 -7.22 10.56
C GLU A 188 3.48 -7.96 9.22
N TYR A 189 4.54 -8.69 8.87
CA TYR A 189 4.58 -9.48 7.64
C TYR A 189 5.46 -10.73 7.79
N ALA A 190 5.14 -11.78 7.04
CA ALA A 190 6.06 -12.90 6.81
C ALA A 190 6.63 -12.78 5.37
N PRO A 191 7.92 -12.43 5.23
CA PRO A 191 8.51 -12.06 3.94
C PRO A 191 8.57 -13.26 3.00
N MET A 192 8.20 -13.01 1.73
CA MET A 192 8.41 -13.94 0.61
C MET A 192 7.95 -15.37 0.92
N ILE A 193 6.90 -15.52 1.75
CA ILE A 193 6.41 -16.80 2.24
C ILE A 193 5.86 -17.67 1.10
N ARG A 194 5.46 -17.03 -0.01
CA ARG A 194 5.04 -17.67 -1.25
C ARG A 194 5.83 -17.15 -2.46
N SER A 195 5.77 -17.89 -3.56
CA SER A 195 6.35 -17.52 -4.85
C SER A 195 5.29 -17.47 -5.94
N ARG A 196 5.67 -17.04 -7.15
CA ARG A 196 4.77 -17.03 -8.33
C ARG A 196 4.18 -18.41 -8.68
N THR A 197 4.80 -19.50 -8.22
CA THR A 197 4.40 -20.88 -8.56
C THR A 197 3.98 -21.71 -7.36
N GLN A 198 4.13 -21.20 -6.13
CA GLN A 198 3.88 -21.96 -4.91
C GLN A 198 3.28 -21.07 -3.81
N GLU A 199 2.06 -21.40 -3.37
CA GLU A 199 1.33 -20.66 -2.32
C GLU A 199 1.86 -20.90 -0.90
N ASN A 200 2.55 -22.03 -0.67
CA ASN A 200 3.05 -22.43 0.65
C ASN A 200 1.96 -22.44 1.76
N LEU A 201 0.78 -23.01 1.44
CA LEU A 201 -0.42 -23.00 2.29
C LEU A 201 -0.16 -23.47 3.73
N GLY A 202 0.72 -24.45 3.92
CA GLY A 202 1.07 -24.95 5.26
C GLY A 202 1.78 -23.92 6.13
N ALA A 203 2.75 -23.18 5.59
CA ALA A 203 3.43 -22.12 6.34
C ALA A 203 2.52 -20.92 6.54
N VAL A 204 1.76 -20.53 5.52
CA VAL A 204 0.77 -19.44 5.61
C VAL A 204 -0.26 -19.75 6.70
N GLY A 205 -0.80 -20.98 6.73
CA GLY A 205 -1.76 -21.41 7.75
C GLY A 205 -1.22 -21.25 9.18
N LYS A 206 0.03 -21.64 9.42
CA LYS A 206 0.67 -21.49 10.74
C LYS A 206 0.83 -20.02 11.14
N VAL A 207 1.22 -19.14 10.21
CA VAL A 207 1.33 -17.69 10.48
C VAL A 207 -0.04 -17.09 10.77
N VAL A 208 -1.03 -17.36 9.92
CA VAL A 208 -2.39 -16.81 10.03
C VAL A 208 -3.07 -17.22 11.34
N ARG A 209 -2.84 -18.46 11.81
CA ARG A 209 -3.35 -18.95 13.11
C ARG A 209 -2.49 -18.57 14.31
N GLY A 210 -1.35 -17.93 14.11
CA GLY A 210 -0.43 -17.55 15.19
C GLY A 210 0.37 -18.71 15.79
N GLU A 211 0.43 -19.85 15.12
CA GLU A 211 1.18 -21.05 15.53
C GLU A 211 2.68 -20.90 15.28
N ASP A 212 3.07 -20.07 14.31
CA ASP A 212 4.46 -19.76 13.98
C ASP A 212 4.65 -18.25 13.79
N ARG A 213 5.41 -17.63 14.70
CA ARG A 213 5.84 -16.23 14.61
C ARG A 213 7.32 -16.07 14.26
N SER A 214 8.07 -17.16 14.08
CA SER A 214 9.52 -17.11 13.80
C SER A 214 9.86 -16.42 12.47
N ARG A 215 8.89 -16.38 11.56
CA ARG A 215 8.97 -15.69 10.25
C ARG A 215 8.35 -14.30 10.25
N VAL A 216 7.63 -13.93 11.31
CA VAL A 216 6.91 -12.67 11.34
C VAL A 216 7.88 -11.55 11.73
N GLN A 217 8.06 -10.61 10.82
CA GLN A 217 8.75 -9.36 11.06
C GLN A 217 7.72 -8.29 11.45
N GLU A 218 8.11 -7.41 12.36
CA GLU A 218 7.37 -6.21 12.73
C GLU A 218 8.14 -5.00 12.23
N LEU A 219 7.50 -4.15 11.43
CA LEU A 219 8.08 -2.93 10.91
C LEU A 219 7.57 -1.73 11.71
N GLU A 220 8.48 -1.06 12.41
CA GLU A 220 8.17 0.24 13.00
C GLU A 220 8.12 1.30 11.89
N LEU A 221 6.90 1.70 11.52
CA LEU A 221 6.63 2.79 10.60
C LEU A 221 6.41 4.09 11.38
N ASN A 222 7.18 5.14 11.05
CA ASN A 222 6.95 6.49 11.57
C ASN A 222 6.29 7.39 10.52
N PRO A 223 5.53 8.43 10.95
CA PRO A 223 4.94 9.36 10.01
C PRO A 223 5.99 10.02 9.10
N GLY A 224 5.74 10.01 7.79
CA GLY A 224 6.63 10.57 6.77
C GLY A 224 7.71 9.63 6.26
N ASP A 225 7.83 8.41 6.81
CA ASP A 225 8.63 7.35 6.21
C ASP A 225 7.95 6.83 4.94
N LEU A 226 8.74 6.47 3.93
CA LEU A 226 8.26 5.85 2.70
C LEU A 226 8.57 4.36 2.70
N GLN A 227 7.54 3.53 2.60
CA GLN A 227 7.66 2.08 2.52
C GLN A 227 7.41 1.61 1.09
N ILE A 228 8.31 0.76 0.57
CA ILE A 228 8.10 -0.02 -0.65
C ILE A 228 8.00 -1.49 -0.24
N PHE A 229 6.92 -2.17 -0.59
CA PHE A 229 6.64 -3.51 -0.08
C PHE A 229 6.06 -4.45 -1.13
N LYS A 230 6.55 -5.70 -1.19
CA LYS A 230 6.10 -6.76 -2.11
C LYS A 230 4.99 -7.60 -1.47
N GLY A 231 3.82 -6.97 -1.27
CA GLY A 231 2.65 -7.61 -0.65
C GLY A 231 2.08 -8.80 -1.42
N ARG A 232 2.42 -8.95 -2.71
CA ARG A 232 2.07 -10.14 -3.51
C ARG A 232 2.73 -11.41 -3.00
N PHE A 233 3.90 -11.36 -2.37
CA PHE A 233 4.65 -12.55 -1.96
C PHE A 233 4.76 -12.71 -0.44
N SER A 234 4.34 -11.69 0.31
CA SER A 234 4.47 -11.61 1.76
C SER A 234 3.09 -11.46 2.40
N VAL A 235 2.68 -12.43 3.22
CA VAL A 235 1.41 -12.30 3.97
C VAL A 235 1.63 -11.25 5.06
N HIS A 236 0.73 -10.28 5.17
CA HIS A 236 0.93 -9.13 6.04
C HIS A 236 -0.37 -8.63 6.67
N ARG A 237 -0.25 -7.88 7.76
CA ARG A 237 -1.37 -7.31 8.50
C ARG A 237 -1.01 -5.97 9.13
N VAL A 238 -2.04 -5.23 9.52
CA VAL A 238 -1.94 -4.12 10.46
C VAL A 238 -2.66 -4.55 11.73
N THR A 239 -1.93 -4.63 12.85
CA THR A 239 -2.50 -5.00 14.14
C THR A 239 -3.56 -4.01 14.59
N ARG A 240 -4.41 -4.43 15.55
CA ARG A 240 -5.45 -3.59 16.12
C ARG A 240 -4.90 -2.23 16.55
N VAL A 241 -5.54 -1.15 16.09
CA VAL A 241 -5.26 0.21 16.51
C VAL A 241 -5.88 0.44 17.88
N GLU A 242 -5.12 1.10 18.76
CA GLU A 242 -5.56 1.44 20.11
C GLU A 242 -5.33 2.93 20.38
N GLY A 243 -6.34 3.58 20.95
CA GLY A 243 -6.30 4.99 21.34
C GLY A 243 -7.17 5.90 20.49
N ALA A 244 -7.34 7.14 20.94
CA ALA A 244 -8.26 8.08 20.31
C ALA A 244 -7.75 8.60 18.95
N THR A 245 -6.44 8.55 18.73
CA THR A 245 -5.79 8.98 17.50
C THR A 245 -5.90 7.91 16.40
N GLU A 246 -6.61 8.21 15.32
CA GLU A 246 -6.67 7.33 14.14
C GLU A 246 -5.30 7.18 13.47
N ARG A 247 -5.02 5.97 12.98
CA ARG A 247 -3.89 5.68 12.10
C ARG A 247 -4.27 6.04 10.66
N ASN A 248 -3.54 6.97 10.05
CA ASN A 248 -3.73 7.38 8.67
C ASN A 248 -2.50 7.02 7.84
N THR A 249 -2.69 6.37 6.69
CA THR A 249 -1.62 5.96 5.76
C THR A 249 -2.04 6.24 4.33
N ALA A 250 -1.26 7.05 3.62
CA ALA A 250 -1.39 7.22 2.19
C ALA A 250 -0.80 6.00 1.47
N ILE A 251 -1.51 5.49 0.47
CA ILE A 251 -1.11 4.34 -0.33
C ILE A 251 -1.11 4.77 -1.79
N PHE A 252 0.03 4.59 -2.44
CA PHE A 252 0.30 4.96 -3.82
C PHE A 252 0.35 3.69 -4.66
N ALA A 253 -0.70 3.44 -5.43
CA ALA A 253 -0.75 2.29 -6.32
C ALA A 253 -0.11 2.64 -7.67
N TYR A 254 0.96 1.92 -8.00
CA TYR A 254 1.59 1.94 -9.32
C TYR A 254 1.48 0.55 -9.96
N SER A 255 1.66 0.51 -11.28
CA SER A 255 1.71 -0.74 -12.04
C SER A 255 2.81 -0.70 -13.10
N GLU A 256 3.34 -1.87 -13.46
CA GLU A 256 4.32 -2.03 -14.56
C GLU A 256 3.70 -1.79 -15.95
N LYS A 257 2.36 -1.84 -16.03
CA LYS A 257 1.62 -1.62 -17.27
C LYS A 257 0.67 -0.43 -17.11
N PRO A 258 0.44 0.35 -18.16
CA PRO A 258 -0.55 1.43 -18.12
C PRO A 258 -1.97 0.86 -18.14
N GLY A 259 -2.94 1.66 -17.68
CA GLY A 259 -4.37 1.36 -17.85
C GLY A 259 -4.95 0.29 -16.93
N ILE A 260 -4.23 -0.11 -15.87
CA ILE A 260 -4.74 -1.12 -14.94
C ILE A 260 -5.86 -0.55 -14.07
N ILE A 261 -7.00 -1.24 -14.06
CA ILE A 261 -8.18 -0.94 -13.26
C ILE A 261 -8.45 -2.15 -12.35
N GLY A 262 -8.84 -1.88 -11.10
CA GLY A 262 -9.12 -2.91 -10.11
C GLY A 262 -10.36 -3.75 -10.46
N ARG A 263 -10.40 -4.98 -9.92
CA ARG A 263 -11.55 -5.89 -10.08
C ARG A 263 -12.79 -5.26 -9.45
N ALA A 264 -13.92 -5.28 -10.17
CA ALA A 264 -15.15 -4.64 -9.70
C ALA A 264 -15.61 -5.21 -8.34
N GLN A 265 -15.54 -6.53 -8.15
CA GLN A 265 -15.89 -7.16 -6.87
C GLN A 265 -15.04 -6.59 -5.72
N ARG A 266 -13.72 -6.48 -5.92
CA ARG A 266 -12.78 -5.97 -4.92
C ARG A 266 -13.00 -4.49 -4.63
N THR A 267 -13.14 -3.67 -5.66
CA THR A 267 -13.44 -2.23 -5.54
C THR A 267 -14.71 -2.01 -4.72
N LYS A 268 -15.80 -2.74 -5.02
CA LYS A 268 -17.06 -2.62 -4.27
C LYS A 268 -16.90 -3.05 -2.82
N GLN A 269 -16.09 -4.08 -2.54
CA GLN A 269 -15.81 -4.51 -1.17
C GLN A 269 -15.04 -3.44 -0.37
N LEU A 270 -14.01 -2.85 -0.98
CA LEU A 270 -13.13 -1.88 -0.31
C LEU A 270 -13.73 -0.49 -0.19
N TYR A 271 -14.48 -0.04 -1.20
CA TYR A 271 -14.92 1.36 -1.32
C TYR A 271 -16.44 1.54 -1.36
N GLY A 272 -17.21 0.44 -1.33
CA GLY A 272 -18.68 0.46 -1.27
C GLY A 272 -19.39 0.84 -2.57
N ARG A 273 -18.65 1.24 -3.61
CA ARG A 273 -19.18 1.73 -4.89
C ARG A 273 -18.30 1.35 -6.06
N LEU A 274 -18.82 1.54 -7.26
CA LEU A 274 -18.15 1.34 -8.53
C LEU A 274 -18.26 2.61 -9.38
N SER A 275 -17.29 2.80 -10.28
CA SER A 275 -17.40 3.74 -11.38
C SER A 275 -17.72 3.01 -12.68
N GLU A 276 -18.06 3.75 -13.73
CA GLU A 276 -18.24 3.17 -15.07
C GLU A 276 -16.98 2.46 -15.57
N ALA A 277 -15.80 3.01 -15.28
CA ALA A 277 -14.51 2.42 -15.68
C ALA A 277 -14.34 0.98 -15.16
N HIS A 278 -14.80 0.71 -13.93
CA HIS A 278 -14.79 -0.66 -13.37
C HIS A 278 -15.69 -1.62 -14.15
N LEU A 279 -16.90 -1.18 -14.51
CA LEU A 279 -17.85 -2.00 -15.26
C LEU A 279 -17.35 -2.26 -16.69
N GLN A 280 -16.66 -1.29 -17.28
CA GLN A 280 -16.03 -1.45 -18.59
C GLN A 280 -14.84 -2.42 -18.54
N ALA A 281 -13.97 -2.28 -17.54
CA ALA A 281 -12.80 -3.15 -17.36
C ALA A 281 -13.20 -4.61 -17.10
N GLU A 282 -14.23 -4.85 -16.29
CA GLU A 282 -14.72 -6.20 -15.97
C GLU A 282 -15.12 -7.01 -17.23
N ARG A 283 -15.62 -6.32 -18.27
CA ARG A 283 -15.99 -6.97 -19.54
C ARG A 283 -14.80 -7.45 -20.38
N ASN A 284 -13.61 -6.92 -20.12
CA ASN A 284 -12.40 -7.17 -20.93
C ASN A 284 -11.33 -7.96 -20.17
N LEU A 285 -11.71 -8.62 -19.07
CA LEU A 285 -10.76 -9.24 -18.14
C LEU A 285 -9.99 -10.42 -18.75
N VAL A 286 -8.67 -10.37 -18.60
CA VAL A 286 -7.74 -11.48 -18.86
C VAL A 286 -6.90 -11.69 -17.58
N ARG A 287 -6.91 -12.90 -17.00
CA ARG A 287 -6.03 -13.25 -15.86
C ARG A 287 -4.62 -13.57 -16.40
N SER A 288 -3.58 -13.09 -15.71
CA SER A 288 -2.18 -13.26 -16.13
C SER A 288 -1.43 -14.40 -15.44
N ASP A 289 -1.90 -14.91 -14.30
CA ASP A 289 -1.27 -16.02 -13.57
C ASP A 289 -2.29 -16.93 -12.84
N GLN A 290 -1.77 -17.91 -12.08
CA GLN A 290 -2.52 -18.94 -11.36
C GLN A 290 -2.54 -18.73 -9.83
N LEU A 291 -2.12 -17.57 -9.32
CA LEU A 291 -2.22 -17.28 -7.88
C LEU A 291 -3.68 -17.08 -7.47
N LEU A 292 -3.98 -17.37 -6.20
CA LEU A 292 -5.35 -17.48 -5.71
C LEU A 292 -6.08 -16.15 -5.49
N ASP A 293 -5.34 -15.08 -5.16
CA ASP A 293 -5.85 -13.73 -4.88
C ASP A 293 -6.38 -12.96 -6.11
#